data_AF-A0A7Z9FXP7-F1
#
_entry.id   AF-A0A7Z9FXP7-F1
#
_cell.length_a   1.000
_cell.length_b   1.000
_cell.length_c   1.000
_cell.angle_alpha   90.00
_cell.angle_beta   90.00
_cell.angle_gamma   90.00
#
_symmetry.space_group_name_H-M   'P 1'
#
loop_
_entity.id
_entity.type
_entity.pdbx_description
1 polymer ?
#
loop_
_entity_poly.entity_id
_entity_poly.type
_entity_poly.pdbx_seq_one_letter_code
_entity_poly.pdbx_strand_id
1 'polypeptide(L)' 'MALYRAAVIGCGRIGSTIDDEQVNKPQFRYPWAHAPAYIEANGVELVAGADLSTDRLQDFKQRWGVNA' A
#
# COMPACT_ATOMS: atom_id res chain seq x y z
N MET A 1 6.72 -2.01 -22.31
CA MET A 1 5.38 -1.76 -21.74
C MET A 1 5.42 -0.43 -21.02
N ALA A 2 4.37 0.40 -21.16
CA ALA A 2 4.28 1.64 -20.38
C ALA A 2 3.96 1.30 -18.92
N LEU A 3 4.61 1.98 -17.98
CA LEU A 3 4.46 1.79 -16.54
C LEU A 3 3.37 2.76 -16.04
N TYR A 4 2.29 2.24 -15.46
CA TYR A 4 1.30 3.06 -14.78
C TYR A 4 1.82 3.48 -13.42
N ARG A 5 1.73 4.77 -13.10
CA ARG A 5 2.13 5.29 -11.79
C ARG A 5 0.90 5.36 -10.89
N ALA A 6 0.94 4.66 -9.76
CA ALA A 6 -0.13 4.61 -8.78
C ALA A 6 0.21 5.41 -7.52
N ALA A 7 -0.81 5.91 -6.86
CA ALA A 7 -0.72 6.50 -5.53
C ALA A 7 -1.90 6.02 -4.68
N VAL A 8 -1.68 5.85 -3.37
CA VAL A 8 -2.73 5.46 -2.42
C VAL A 8 -3.20 6.69 -1.64
N ILE A 9 -4.50 6.97 -1.67
CA ILE A 9 -5.13 8.00 -0.83
C ILE A 9 -5.80 7.29 0.34
N GLY A 10 -5.33 7.55 1.55
CA GLY A 10 -5.67 6.83 2.77
C GLY A 10 -4.61 5.78 3.10
N CYS A 11 -3.66 6.14 3.97
CA CYS A 11 -2.52 5.32 4.38
C CYS A 11 -2.80 4.44 5.61
N GLY A 12 -4.08 4.22 5.93
CA GLY A 12 -4.52 3.39 7.05
C GLY A 12 -4.53 1.89 6.74
N ARG A 13 -5.41 1.15 7.43
CA ARG A 13 -5.47 -0.32 7.36
C ARG A 13 -5.59 -0.88 5.94
N ILE A 14 -6.66 -0.54 5.22
CA ILE A 14 -6.87 -1.03 3.84
C ILE A 14 -5.82 -0.49 2.86
N GLY A 15 -5.28 0.70 3.12
CA GLY A 15 -4.23 1.26 2.28
C GLY A 15 -2.88 0.56 2.43
N SER A 16 -2.57 0.07 3.64
CA SER A 16 -1.21 -0.27 4.04
C SER A 16 -1.10 -1.51 4.95
N THR A 17 -1.75 -1.51 6.11
CA THR A 17 -1.36 -2.43 7.21
C THR A 17 -2.27 -3.64 7.44
N ILE A 18 -3.41 -3.76 6.75
CA ILE A 18 -4.40 -4.82 7.05
C ILE A 18 -3.83 -6.23 6.88
N ASP A 19 -2.86 -6.41 5.99
CA ASP A 19 -2.21 -7.70 5.75
C ASP A 19 -1.51 -8.25 7.01
N ASP A 20 -1.00 -7.38 7.89
CA ASP A 20 -0.34 -7.78 9.15
C ASP A 20 -1.34 -8.38 10.15
N GLU A 21 -2.61 -7.99 10.08
CA GLU A 21 -3.66 -8.45 10.99
C GLU A 21 -4.26 -9.80 10.55
N GLN A 22 -4.07 -10.17 9.28
CA GLN A 22 -4.71 -11.35 8.69
C GLN A 22 -3.77 -12.55 8.58
N VAL A 23 -2.51 -12.44 9.02
CA VAL A 23 -1.50 -13.48 8.85
C VAL A 23 -2.05 -14.87 9.22
N ASN A 24 -1.83 -15.85 8.35
CA ASN A 24 -2.32 -17.24 8.46
C ASN A 24 -3.85 -17.42 8.39
N LYS A 25 -4.61 -16.46 7.86
CA LYS A 25 -6.06 -16.59 7.64
C LYS A 25 -6.36 -16.92 6.17
N PRO A 26 -6.58 -18.21 5.82
CA PRO A 26 -6.70 -18.66 4.43
C PRO A 26 -7.95 -18.14 3.70
N GLN A 27 -8.93 -17.60 4.42
CA GLN A 27 -10.10 -16.94 3.84
C GLN A 27 -9.75 -15.58 3.21
N PHE A 28 -8.61 -14.99 3.53
CA PHE A 28 -8.15 -13.72 2.95
C PHE A 28 -7.20 -13.99 1.77
N ARG A 29 -7.43 -13.29 0.65
CA ARG A 29 -6.54 -13.32 -0.52
C ARG A 29 -5.50 -12.21 -0.38
N TYR A 30 -4.24 -12.58 -0.49
CA TYR A 30 -3.11 -11.66 -0.39
C TYR A 30 -2.58 -11.27 -1.77
N PRO A 31 -2.00 -10.05 -1.91
CA PRO A 31 -2.07 -8.94 -0.94
C PRO A 31 -3.49 -8.35 -0.85
N TRP A 32 -3.93 -8.02 0.36
CA TRP A 32 -5.25 -7.41 0.58
C TRP A 32 -5.16 -5.88 0.63
N ALA A 33 -4.07 -5.32 1.19
CA ALA A 33 -3.88 -3.88 1.20
C ALA A 33 -3.61 -3.32 -0.20
N HIS A 34 -4.02 -2.07 -0.45
CA HIS A 34 -3.82 -1.41 -1.74
C HIS A 34 -2.35 -1.23 -2.10
N ALA A 35 -1.50 -0.76 -1.18
CA ALA A 35 -0.08 -0.55 -1.45
C ALA A 35 0.65 -1.82 -1.93
N PRO A 36 0.63 -2.96 -1.20
CA PRO A 36 1.26 -4.17 -1.67
C PRO A 36 0.58 -4.75 -2.92
N ALA A 37 -0.73 -4.57 -3.11
CA ALA A 37 -1.40 -4.98 -4.35
C ALA A 37 -0.89 -4.21 -5.57
N TYR A 38 -0.61 -2.91 -5.46
CA TYR A 38 -0.01 -2.13 -6.54
C TYR A 38 1.46 -2.50 -6.79
N ILE A 39 2.21 -2.86 -5.74
CA ILE A 39 3.60 -3.31 -5.85
C ILE A 39 3.70 -4.64 -6.60
N GLU A 40 2.79 -5.58 -6.34
CA GLU A 40 2.76 -6.89 -7.01
C GLU A 40 2.12 -6.84 -8.41
N ALA A 41 1.40 -5.77 -8.75
CA ALA A 41 0.70 -5.66 -10.02
C ALA A 41 1.65 -5.41 -11.20
N ASN A 42 1.64 -6.31 -12.18
CA ASN A 42 2.43 -6.18 -13.40
C ASN A 42 2.13 -4.86 -14.14
N GLY A 43 3.17 -4.08 -14.41
CA GLY A 43 3.08 -2.84 -15.17
C GLY A 43 2.60 -1.64 -14.35
N VAL A 44 2.58 -1.75 -13.01
CA VAL A 44 2.30 -0.64 -12.10
C VAL A 44 3.51 -0.36 -11.22
N GLU A 45 3.74 0.92 -10.93
CA GLU A 45 4.71 1.38 -9.93
C GLU A 45 3.97 2.24 -8.91
N LEU A 46 4.01 1.84 -7.64
CA LEU A 46 3.54 2.68 -6.55
C LEU A 46 4.56 3.79 -6.29
N VAL A 47 4.16 5.05 -6.48
CA VAL A 47 5.09 6.20 -6.38
C VAL A 47 4.77 7.15 -5.24
N ALA A 48 3.56 7.08 -4.67
CA ALA A 48 3.19 7.97 -3.57
C ALA A 48 2.07 7.44 -2.66
N GLY A 49 1.99 8.01 -1.46
CA GLY A 49 0.86 7.94 -0.53
C GLY A 49 0.35 9.33 -0.17
N ALA A 50 -0.91 9.43 0.25
CA ALA A 50 -1.52 10.64 0.78
C ALA A 50 -2.46 10.30 1.96
N ASP A 51 -2.44 11.08 3.02
CA ASP A 51 -3.32 10.97 4.18
C ASP A 51 -3.36 12.32 4.92
N LEU A 52 -4.38 12.53 5.76
CA LEU A 52 -4.46 13.70 6.62
C LEU A 52 -3.60 13.55 7.88
N SER A 53 -3.34 12.31 8.30
CA SER A 53 -2.50 12.01 9.45
C SER A 53 -1.03 11.95 9.03
N THR A 54 -0.23 12.86 9.60
CA THR A 54 1.22 12.89 9.38
C THR A 54 1.91 11.61 9.83
N ASP A 55 1.44 11.00 10.93
CA ASP A 55 2.01 9.76 11.45
C ASP A 55 1.80 8.61 10.47
N ARG A 56 0.59 8.50 9.90
CA ARG A 56 0.30 7.49 8.86
C ARG A 56 1.10 7.73 7.59
N LEU A 57 1.33 8.98 7.20
CA LEU A 57 2.21 9.30 6.07
C LEU A 57 3.63 8.84 6.33
N GLN A 58 4.19 9.11 7.51
CA GLN A 58 5.54 8.68 7.87
C GLN A 58 5.65 7.15 7.89
N ASP A 59 4.70 6.45 8.50
CA ASP A 59 4.68 4.99 8.51
C ASP A 59 4.59 4.42 7.09
N PHE A 60 3.73 4.99 6.23
CA PHE A 60 3.58 4.56 4.85
C PHE A 60 4.85 4.78 4.03
N LYS A 61 5.48 5.95 4.17
CA LYS A 61 6.76 6.28 3.54
C LYS A 61 7.86 5.31 3.96
N GLN A 62 7.99 5.05 5.25
CA GLN A 62 9.02 4.13 5.78
C GLN A 62 8.77 2.70 5.31
N ARG A 63 7.51 2.25 5.31
CA ARG A 63 7.13 0.88 4.96
C ARG A 63 7.30 0.57 3.48
N TRP A 64 6.89 1.48 2.60
CA TRP A 64 6.82 1.22 1.16
C TRP A 64 7.90 1.93 0.34
N GLY A 65 8.69 2.81 0.96
CA GLY A 65 9.81 3.49 0.30
C GLY A 65 9.38 4.52 -0.75
N VAL A 66 8.19 5.11 -0.61
CA VAL A 66 7.61 6.07 -1.56
C VAL A 66 7.45 7.46 -0.95
N ASN A 67 7.14 8.46 -1.78
CA ASN A 67 6.80 9.79 -1.27
C ASN A 67 5.43 9.76 -0.57
N ALA A 68 5.37 10.17 0.69
CA ALA A 68 4.14 10.31 1.45
C ALA A 68 4.31 11.44 2.47
#